data_AF-A0A6B3IKH5-F1
#
_entry.id   AF-A0A6B3IKH5-F1
#
_cell.length_a   1.000
_cell.length_b   1.000
_cell.length_c   1.000
_cell.angle_alpha   90.00
_cell.angle_beta   90.00
_cell.angle_gamma   90.00
#
_symmetry.space_group_name_H-M   'P 1'
#
loop_
_entity.id
_entity.type
_entity.pdbx_description
1 polymer ?
#
loop_
_entity_poly.entity_id
_entity_poly.type
_entity_poly.pdbx_seq_one_letter_code
_entity_poly.pdbx_strand_id
1 'polypeptide(L)'
;PDRFHEVELELAGELLTMEEIARTLSTAWGVPVEAPTMSLDEALAAGMPAWGAGHVWSNAITQPARPELALALGIPVTTFATWAREHLTAV
;
A
#
# COMPACT_ATOMS: atom_id res chain seq x y z
N PRO A 1 15.37 -2.27 -25.16
CA PRO A 1 15.12 -0.84 -25.45
C PRO A 1 13.71 -0.62 -26.01
N ASP A 2 13.35 -1.32 -27.08
CA ASP A 2 12.16 -1.06 -27.91
C ASP A 2 10.81 -1.04 -27.18
N ARG A 3 10.71 -1.67 -25.99
CA ARG A 3 9.48 -1.74 -25.20
C ARG A 3 9.39 -0.74 -24.04
N PHE A 4 10.54 -0.28 -23.52
CA PHE A 4 10.60 0.42 -22.23
C PHE A 4 11.52 1.63 -22.22
N HIS A 5 12.21 1.92 -23.32
CA HIS A 5 13.04 3.12 -23.43
C HIS A 5 12.13 4.35 -23.39
N GLU A 6 12.43 5.28 -22.47
CA GLU A 6 11.67 6.52 -22.25
C GLU A 6 10.20 6.34 -21.82
N VAL A 7 9.79 5.13 -21.46
CA VAL A 7 8.46 4.87 -20.91
C VAL A 7 8.50 5.08 -19.40
N GLU A 8 7.67 5.98 -18.90
CA GLU A 8 7.39 6.08 -17.47
C GLU A 8 6.56 4.88 -17.01
N LEU A 9 7.08 4.12 -16.04
CA LEU A 9 6.47 2.89 -15.56
C LEU A 9 6.18 3.00 -14.06
N GLU A 10 4.92 3.27 -13.76
CA GLU A 10 4.41 3.32 -12.39
C GLU A 10 3.74 1.99 -12.05
N LEU A 11 4.41 1.19 -11.22
CA LEU A 11 4.02 -0.20 -10.94
C LEU A 11 3.36 -0.33 -9.56
N ALA A 12 2.19 -0.95 -9.53
CA ALA A 12 1.50 -1.33 -8.30
C ALA A 12 1.00 -2.77 -8.39
N GLY A 13 1.03 -3.49 -7.26
CA GLY A 13 0.40 -4.81 -7.15
C GLY A 13 -1.11 -4.71 -6.88
N GLU A 14 -1.50 -3.69 -6.11
CA GLU A 14 -2.88 -3.41 -5.72
C GLU A 14 -3.00 -1.93 -5.30
N LEU A 15 -4.19 -1.34 -5.40
CA LEU A 15 -4.50 -0.01 -4.87
C LEU A 15 -5.55 -0.16 -3.77
N LEU A 16 -5.18 0.16 -2.53
CA LEU A 16 -6.01 -0.09 -1.36
C LEU A 16 -6.13 1.15 -0.47
N THR A 17 -7.26 1.24 0.22
CA THR A 17 -7.45 2.13 1.36
C THR A 17 -6.74 1.57 2.61
N MET A 18 -6.49 2.43 3.60
CA MET A 18 -5.90 1.99 4.88
C MET A 18 -6.82 1.00 5.62
N GLU A 19 -8.14 1.12 5.48
CA GLU A 19 -9.10 0.17 6.05
C GLU A 19 -9.00 -1.23 5.43
N GLU A 20 -8.79 -1.31 4.10
CA GLU A 20 -8.60 -2.59 3.41
C GLU A 20 -7.25 -3.23 3.76
N ILE A 21 -6.20 -2.41 3.92
CA ILE A 21 -4.91 -2.85 4.43
C ILE A 21 -5.08 -3.43 5.84
N ALA A 22 -5.74 -2.70 6.75
CA ALA A 22 -5.98 -3.16 8.12
C ALA A 22 -6.82 -4.45 8.17
N ARG A 23 -7.82 -4.60 7.30
CA ARG A 23 -8.62 -5.83 7.18
C ARG A 23 -7.76 -7.02 6.73
N THR A 24 -6.88 -6.81 5.77
CA THR A 24 -5.95 -7.84 5.28
C THR A 24 -4.99 -8.27 6.37
N LEU A 25 -4.38 -7.31 7.08
CA LEU A 25 -3.50 -7.58 8.22
C LEU A 25 -4.23 -8.28 9.36
N SER A 26 -5.46 -7.86 9.68
CA SER A 26 -6.28 -8.49 10.71
C SER A 26 -6.52 -9.98 10.39
N THR A 27 -6.80 -10.27 9.13
CA THR A 27 -7.01 -11.64 8.66
C THR A 27 -5.72 -12.45 8.73
N ALA A 28 -4.60 -11.87 8.32
CA ALA A 28 -3.31 -12.57 8.29
C ALA A 28 -2.76 -12.88 9.69
N TRP A 29 -2.92 -11.96 10.65
CA TRP A 29 -2.44 -12.13 12.02
C TRP A 29 -3.46 -12.76 12.97
N GLY A 30 -4.73 -12.82 12.60
CA GLY A 30 -5.79 -13.35 13.46
C GLY A 30 -6.15 -12.43 14.64
N VAL A 31 -5.70 -11.17 14.61
CA VAL A 31 -6.00 -10.16 15.63
C VAL A 31 -6.59 -8.90 14.98
N PRO A 32 -7.51 -8.17 15.64
CA PRO A 32 -8.03 -6.92 15.10
C PRO A 32 -6.93 -5.87 14.92
N VAL A 33 -6.84 -5.29 13.71
CA VAL A 33 -6.00 -4.13 13.38
C VAL A 33 -6.93 -3.00 12.94
N GLU A 34 -6.75 -1.82 13.52
CA GLU A 34 -7.55 -0.62 13.20
C GLU A 34 -6.75 0.35 12.34
N ALA A 35 -7.46 1.11 11.50
CA ALA A 35 -6.92 2.20 10.69
C ALA A 35 -7.65 3.51 11.02
N PRO A 36 -7.38 4.12 12.19
CA PRO A 36 -8.02 5.36 12.59
C PRO A 36 -7.63 6.51 11.66
N THR A 37 -8.56 7.44 11.42
CA THR A 37 -8.23 8.72 10.79
C THR A 37 -7.63 9.64 11.85
N MET A 38 -6.44 10.16 11.57
CA MET A 38 -5.71 11.05 12.47
C MET A 38 -5.14 12.23 11.68
N SER A 39 -5.08 13.39 12.32
CA SER A 39 -4.19 14.47 11.91
C SER A 39 -2.72 14.07 12.07
N LEU A 40 -1.81 14.82 11.44
CA LEU A 40 -0.37 14.56 11.57
C LEU A 40 0.08 14.64 13.04
N ASP A 41 -0.38 15.64 13.78
CA ASP A 41 -0.01 15.83 15.19
C ASP A 41 -0.50 14.67 16.06
N GLU A 42 -1.73 14.19 15.83
CA GLU A 42 -2.28 13.03 16.53
C GLU A 42 -1.49 11.75 16.20
N ALA A 43 -1.15 11.54 14.93
CA ALA A 43 -0.37 10.37 14.51
C ALA A 43 1.05 10.38 15.11
N LEU A 44 1.72 11.54 15.13
CA LEU A 44 3.02 11.70 15.78
C LEU A 44 2.93 11.46 17.30
N ALA A 45 1.90 12.01 17.95
CA ALA A 45 1.65 11.78 19.38
C ALA A 45 1.36 10.30 19.69
N ALA A 46 0.73 9.58 18.76
CA ALA A 46 0.50 8.14 18.84
C ALA A 46 1.74 7.28 18.50
N GLY A 47 2.88 7.90 18.19
CA GLY A 47 4.15 7.21 17.96
C GLY A 47 4.50 6.96 16.49
N MET A 48 3.80 7.57 15.53
CA MET A 48 4.21 7.56 14.13
C MET A 48 5.62 8.17 14.02
N PRO A 49 6.56 7.52 13.29
CA PRO A 49 7.87 8.12 13.09
C PRO A 49 7.77 9.36 12.20
N ALA A 50 8.65 10.34 12.43
CA ALA A 50 8.61 11.63 11.74
C ALA A 50 8.68 11.53 10.20
N TRP A 51 9.35 10.51 9.66
CA TRP A 51 9.38 10.27 8.21
C TRP A 51 7.99 9.91 7.63
N GLY A 52 7.04 9.50 8.48
CA GLY A 52 5.65 9.26 8.11
C GLY A 52 4.86 10.55 7.81
N ALA A 53 5.40 11.73 8.10
CA ALA A 53 4.75 13.00 7.76
C ALA A 53 4.48 13.14 6.25
N GLY A 54 5.25 12.46 5.39
CA GLY A 54 5.02 12.41 3.95
C GLY A 54 3.67 11.82 3.54
N HIS A 55 3.02 11.04 4.40
CA HIS A 55 1.67 10.49 4.12
C HIS A 55 0.60 11.57 3.97
N VAL A 56 0.79 12.76 4.55
CA VAL A 56 -0.14 13.90 4.36
C VAL A 56 -0.27 14.26 2.88
N TRP A 57 0.82 14.18 2.12
CA TRP A 57 0.79 14.42 0.67
C TRP A 57 -0.01 13.35 -0.08
N SER A 58 0.08 12.09 0.36
CA SER A 58 -0.65 10.97 -0.24
C SER A 58 -2.17 11.07 -0.05
N ASN A 59 -2.62 11.84 0.95
CA ASN A 59 -4.05 12.16 1.12
C ASN A 59 -4.55 13.18 0.09
N ALA A 60 -3.68 14.09 -0.37
CA ALA A 60 -4.02 15.11 -1.35
C ALA A 60 -3.82 14.64 -2.79
N ILE A 61 -2.79 13.82 -3.03
CA ILE A 61 -2.39 13.35 -4.35
C ILE A 61 -2.28 11.84 -4.34
N THR A 62 -3.16 11.21 -5.12
CA THR A 62 -3.12 9.76 -5.34
C THR A 62 -1.86 9.41 -6.12
N GLN A 63 -1.16 8.37 -5.68
CA GLN A 63 -0.05 7.79 -6.44
C GLN A 63 -0.53 7.40 -7.85
N PRO A 64 0.27 7.61 -8.91
CA PRO A 64 -0.13 7.31 -10.29
C PRO A 64 -0.17 5.80 -10.61
N ALA A 65 0.58 4.99 -9.85
CA ALA A 65 0.71 3.56 -10.10
C ALA A 65 -0.62 2.79 -10.00
N ARG A 66 -0.89 1.93 -10.98
CA ARG A 66 -2.12 1.15 -11.09
C ARG A 66 -1.80 -0.30 -11.51
N PRO A 67 -2.40 -1.32 -10.90
CA PRO A 67 -2.13 -2.72 -11.27
C PRO A 67 -2.41 -3.03 -12.73
N GLU A 68 -3.41 -2.36 -13.32
CA GLU A 68 -3.79 -2.53 -14.72
C GLU A 68 -2.67 -2.15 -15.68
N LEU A 69 -1.79 -1.20 -15.30
CA LEU A 69 -0.65 -0.79 -16.13
C LEU A 69 0.41 -1.90 -16.19
N ALA A 70 0.69 -2.55 -15.06
CA ALA A 70 1.60 -3.70 -15.03
C ALA A 70 1.02 -4.89 -15.81
N LEU A 71 -0.27 -5.16 -15.62
CA LEU A 71 -0.98 -6.24 -16.33
C LEU A 71 -1.01 -6.02 -17.85
N ALA A 72 -1.23 -4.79 -18.31
CA ALA A 72 -1.20 -4.44 -19.74
C ALA A 72 0.18 -4.69 -20.39
N LEU A 73 1.25 -4.69 -19.59
CA LEU A 73 2.61 -5.00 -20.03
C LEU A 73 2.94 -6.50 -19.97
N GLY A 74 1.98 -7.32 -19.53
CA GLY A 74 2.15 -8.75 -19.30
C GLY A 74 2.92 -9.08 -18.03
N ILE A 75 3.00 -8.15 -17.08
CA ILE A 75 3.69 -8.33 -15.80
C ILE A 75 2.67 -8.87 -14.79
N PRO A 76 2.87 -10.06 -14.22
CA PRO A 76 2.00 -10.56 -13.17
C PRO A 76 2.11 -9.69 -11.92
N VAL A 77 0.99 -9.44 -11.26
CA VAL A 77 0.94 -8.68 -10.00
C VAL A 77 0.67 -9.62 -8.82
N THR A 78 1.17 -9.23 -7.65
CA THR A 78 0.87 -9.91 -6.38
C THR A 78 -0.02 -8.99 -5.56
N THR A 79 -1.22 -9.46 -5.20
CA THR A 79 -2.11 -8.69 -4.31
C THR A 79 -1.55 -8.64 -2.90
N PHE A 80 -1.91 -7.62 -2.13
CA PHE A 80 -1.44 -7.48 -0.76
C PHE A 80 -1.88 -8.66 0.11
N ALA A 81 -3.10 -9.16 -0.09
CA ALA A 81 -3.59 -10.36 0.61
C ALA A 81 -2.81 -11.63 0.27
N THR A 82 -2.37 -11.80 -0.98
CA THR A 82 -1.53 -12.93 -1.38
C THR A 82 -0.15 -12.84 -0.74
N TRP A 83 0.48 -11.66 -0.84
CA TRP A 83 1.77 -11.41 -0.21
C TRP A 83 1.70 -11.62 1.32
N ALA A 84 0.66 -11.09 1.97
CA ALA A 84 0.47 -11.20 3.40
C ALA A 84 0.37 -12.67 3.86
N ARG A 85 -0.40 -13.49 3.15
CA ARG A 85 -0.52 -14.93 3.44
C ARG A 85 0.80 -15.68 3.29
N GLU A 86 1.62 -15.31 2.32
CA GLU A 86 2.87 -16.00 1.99
C GLU A 86 4.04 -15.58 2.89
N HIS A 87 4.00 -14.37 3.44
CA HIS A 87 5.16 -13.76 4.09
C HIS A 87 4.95 -13.33 5.55
N LEU A 88 3.70 -13.09 5.99
CA LEU A 88 3.45 -12.76 7.39
C LEU A 88 3.37 -14.03 8.22
N THR A 89 4.08 -14.02 9.35
CA THR A 89 3.92 -15.03 10.39
C THR A 89 2.75 -14.59 11.28
N ALA A 90 1.94 -15.55 11.70
CA ALA A 90 0.93 -15.31 12.73
C ALA A 90 1.61 -14.79 14.01
N VAL A 91 0.93 -13.90 14.73
CA VAL A 91 1.41 -13.32 15.99
C VAL A 91 1.08 -14.25 17.15
#